data_AF-A0A7L2LYW7-F1
#
_entry.id   AF-A0A7L2LYW7-F1
#
_cell.length_a   1.000
_cell.length_b   1.000
_cell.length_c   1.000
_cell.angle_alpha   90.00
_cell.angle_beta   90.00
_cell.angle_gamma   90.00
#
_symmetry.space_group_name_H-M   'P 1'
#
loop_
_entity.id
_entity.type
_entity.pdbx_description
1 polymer ?
#
loop_
_entity_poly.entity_id
_entity_poly.type
_entity_poly.pdbx_seq_one_letter_code
_entity_poly.pdbx_strand_id
1 'polypeptide(L)'
;YIKTYLLPDKSNRSKRKTAVRKRSLDPVFNETLKYKLEKRDLQGRTLNLSVWHHDSLGRNLFLGEVEVALGAWDWANTRPEWFSLQPRMPIPSDGLASRGSLNLALKFIPVGSEGAGMPPTGELHIWVKDARSLIPLQSGTVDAFVQCYVLPDDSKASRQKTRVVKRSLNPLFNHTMVYDGFQAKDLAEACAEFTLWHHEAFSKRQLGGIRLSLGTGSSYGLPVGWMDSTAEEQSVWRQLLQQPGRWVEALLPLRT
;
A
#
# COMPACT_ATOMS: atom_id res chain seq x y z
N TYR A 1 18.41 25.13 7.86
CA TYR A 1 18.37 24.22 9.02
C TYR A 1 18.37 22.79 8.54
N ILE A 2 18.77 21.85 9.38
CA ILE A 2 18.76 20.42 9.07
C ILE A 2 17.65 19.73 9.87
N LYS A 3 16.96 18.79 9.23
CA LYS A 3 15.93 17.94 9.83
C LYS A 3 16.32 16.49 9.60
N THR A 4 16.27 15.67 10.65
CA THR A 4 16.61 14.25 10.54
C THR A 4 15.47 13.36 10.99
N TYR A 5 15.44 12.15 10.44
CA TYR A 5 14.56 11.05 10.80
C TYR A 5 15.33 9.74 10.82
N LEU A 6 14.93 8.84 11.70
CA LEU A 6 15.35 7.45 11.65
C LEU A 6 14.28 6.59 10.96
N LEU A 7 14.49 6.31 9.68
CA LEU A 7 13.56 5.55 8.87
C LEU A 7 13.47 4.07 9.32
N PRO A 8 12.30 3.42 9.15
CA PRO A 8 11.08 3.92 8.48
C PRO A 8 10.23 4.89 9.32
N ASP A 9 10.58 5.16 10.59
CA ASP A 9 9.80 6.03 11.46
C ASP A 9 9.94 7.51 11.07
N LYS A 10 8.96 8.02 10.32
CA LYS A 10 8.81 9.43 9.95
C LYS A 10 7.93 10.23 10.93
N SER A 11 7.62 9.67 12.10
CA SER A 11 6.80 10.35 13.11
C SER A 11 7.52 11.56 13.71
N ASN A 12 6.75 12.44 14.36
CA ASN A 12 7.31 13.56 15.13
C ASN A 12 8.23 13.09 16.28
N ARG A 13 8.08 11.85 16.76
CA ARG A 13 8.93 11.28 17.83
C ARG A 13 10.34 10.97 17.33
N SER A 14 10.46 10.51 16.08
CA SER A 14 11.74 10.26 15.40
C SER A 14 12.38 11.54 14.89
N LYS A 15 11.60 12.57 14.56
CA LYS A 15 12.13 13.84 14.07
C LYS A 15 13.13 14.48 15.06
N ARG A 16 14.29 14.88 14.54
CA ARG A 16 15.19 15.84 15.18
C ARG A 16 15.46 17.00 14.22
N LYS A 17 15.84 18.16 14.74
CA LYS A 17 16.06 19.36 13.95
C LYS A 17 17.12 20.23 14.61
N THR A 18 17.95 20.86 13.79
CA THR A 18 18.91 21.88 14.25
C THR A 18 18.25 23.25 14.43
N ALA A 19 18.97 24.19 15.02
CA ALA A 19 18.62 25.59 14.93
C ALA A 19 18.60 26.10 13.47
N VAL A 20 17.85 27.17 13.24
CA VAL A 20 17.85 27.87 11.95
C VAL A 20 19.02 28.85 11.92
N ARG A 21 20.00 28.58 11.07
CA ARG A 21 21.03 29.56 10.69
C ARG A 21 20.46 30.47 9.60
N LYS A 22 20.49 31.78 9.84
CA LYS A 22 19.96 32.80 8.93
C LYS A 22 21.09 33.36 8.06
N ARG A 23 20.76 33.77 6.82
CA ARG A 23 21.65 34.52 5.90
C ARG A 23 23.02 33.87 5.68
N SER A 24 23.05 32.56 5.40
CA SER A 24 24.29 31.82 5.14
C SER A 24 24.04 30.74 4.11
N LEU A 25 24.95 30.62 3.12
CA LEU A 25 24.98 29.50 2.17
C LEU A 25 25.83 28.34 2.67
N ASP A 26 26.81 28.62 3.53
CA ASP A 26 27.69 27.63 4.18
C ASP A 26 27.47 27.57 5.71
N PRO A 27 26.26 27.18 6.17
CA PRO A 27 25.93 27.23 7.59
C PRO A 27 26.72 26.21 8.41
N VAL A 28 27.42 26.68 9.44
CA VAL A 28 28.01 25.82 10.48
C VAL A 28 26.99 25.60 11.61
N PHE A 29 26.57 24.35 11.82
CA PHE A 29 25.60 24.00 12.86
C PHE A 29 26.28 23.67 14.19
N ASN A 30 27.25 22.75 14.19
CA ASN A 30 27.91 22.21 15.38
C ASN A 30 26.92 21.73 16.46
N GLU A 31 25.88 21.01 16.04
CA GLU A 31 24.84 20.47 16.91
C GLU A 31 24.85 18.93 16.90
N THR A 32 24.67 18.30 18.06
CA THR A 32 24.53 16.84 18.16
C THR A 32 23.04 16.45 18.26
N LEU A 33 22.54 15.74 17.24
CA LEU A 33 21.17 15.20 17.24
C LEU A 33 21.17 13.76 17.77
N LYS A 34 20.51 13.51 18.90
CA LYS A 34 20.57 12.20 19.61
C LYS A 34 19.34 11.32 19.34
N TYR A 35 19.62 10.05 19.02
CA TYR A 35 18.65 8.96 18.95
C TYR A 35 18.99 7.91 20.02
N LYS A 36 17.98 7.31 20.65
CA LYS A 36 18.14 6.22 21.63
C LYS A 36 17.65 4.94 21.00
N LEU A 37 18.57 4.00 20.75
CA LEU A 37 18.37 2.79 19.96
C LEU A 37 19.20 1.66 20.58
N GLU A 38 18.75 0.41 20.46
CA GLU A 38 19.61 -0.74 20.76
C GLU A 38 20.43 -1.13 19.52
N LYS A 39 21.63 -1.71 19.73
CA LYS A 39 22.54 -2.08 18.64
C LYS A 39 21.89 -3.03 17.62
N ARG A 40 21.06 -3.96 18.09
CA ARG A 40 20.32 -4.91 17.23
C ARG A 40 19.35 -4.23 16.26
N ASP A 41 18.85 -3.04 16.62
CA ASP A 41 17.87 -2.33 15.80
C ASP A 41 18.51 -1.55 14.65
N LEU A 42 19.84 -1.39 14.63
CA LEU A 42 20.55 -0.57 13.64
C LEU A 42 20.52 -1.18 12.23
N GLN A 43 20.53 -2.52 12.13
CA GLN A 43 20.65 -3.22 10.84
C GLN A 43 19.51 -2.91 9.86
N GLY A 44 18.32 -2.58 10.36
CA GLY A 44 17.15 -2.25 9.54
C GLY A 44 16.81 -0.76 9.45
N ARG A 45 17.72 0.14 9.84
CA ARG A 45 17.43 1.58 9.95
C ARG A 45 18.26 2.41 8.98
N THR A 46 17.64 3.46 8.48
CA THR A 46 18.28 4.46 7.63
C THR A 46 18.14 5.83 8.29
N LEU A 47 19.26 6.52 8.53
CA LEU A 47 19.24 7.91 8.97
C LEU A 47 19.05 8.80 7.75
N ASN A 48 17.92 9.48 7.65
CA ASN A 48 17.66 10.49 6.63
C ASN A 48 17.98 11.87 7.23
N LEU A 49 18.81 12.65 6.55
CA LEU A 49 19.12 14.04 6.87
C LEU A 49 18.71 14.91 5.70
N SER A 50 17.86 15.91 5.95
CA SER A 50 17.35 16.83 4.94
C SER A 50 17.65 18.28 5.30
N VAL A 51 18.13 19.04 4.32
CA VAL A 51 18.48 20.45 4.46
C VAL A 51 17.33 21.30 3.94
N TRP A 52 16.95 22.30 4.73
CA TRP A 52 15.81 23.17 4.45
C TRP A 52 16.20 24.64 4.63
N HIS A 53 15.83 25.46 3.66
CA HIS A 53 15.75 26.90 3.81
C HIS A 53 14.48 27.25 4.60
N HIS A 54 14.64 28.07 5.63
CA HIS A 54 13.51 28.56 6.40
C HIS A 54 13.04 29.89 5.85
N ASP A 55 11.81 29.90 5.34
CA ASP A 55 11.12 31.10 4.91
C ASP A 55 10.13 31.51 6.02
N SER A 56 10.19 32.78 6.43
CA SER A 56 9.29 33.34 7.46
C SER A 56 7.93 33.77 6.91
N LEU A 57 7.84 34.03 5.60
CA LEU A 57 6.63 34.52 4.92
C LEU A 57 6.04 33.48 3.95
N GLY A 58 6.80 32.45 3.62
CA GLY A 58 6.42 31.39 2.69
C GLY A 58 6.58 29.97 3.24
N ARG A 59 6.58 28.98 2.32
CA ARG A 59 6.86 27.58 2.66
C ARG A 59 8.37 27.35 2.72
N ASN A 60 8.83 26.56 3.68
CA ASN A 60 10.24 26.16 3.74
C ASN A 60 10.65 25.45 2.45
N LEU A 61 11.75 25.88 1.84
CA LEU A 61 12.27 25.29 0.62
C LEU A 61 13.23 24.14 0.95
N PHE A 62 13.02 22.99 0.32
CA PHE A 62 13.92 21.84 0.43
C PHE A 62 15.17 22.10 -0.42
N LEU A 63 16.36 21.84 0.14
CA LEU A 63 17.64 22.10 -0.53
C LEU A 63 18.37 20.81 -0.91
N GLY A 64 18.04 19.67 -0.30
CA GLY A 64 18.70 18.40 -0.55
C GLY A 64 18.65 17.46 0.66
N GLU A 65 18.93 16.18 0.44
CA GLU A 65 18.99 15.18 1.51
C GLU A 65 20.07 14.13 1.29
N VAL A 66 20.36 13.39 2.36
CA VAL A 66 21.28 12.25 2.39
C VAL A 66 20.63 11.16 3.22
N GLU A 67 20.77 9.92 2.78
CA GLU A 67 20.32 8.73 3.50
C GLU A 67 21.53 7.83 3.81
N VAL A 68 21.68 7.49 5.08
CA VAL A 68 22.78 6.65 5.57
C VAL A 68 22.20 5.38 6.17
N ALA A 69 22.47 4.24 5.55
CA ALA A 69 22.07 2.93 6.05
C ALA A 69 22.92 2.57 7.28
N LEU A 70 22.30 2.52 8.46
CA LEU A 70 23.01 2.31 9.72
C LEU A 70 23.53 0.88 9.92
N GLY A 71 22.97 -0.08 9.18
CA GLY A 71 23.44 -1.46 9.16
C GLY A 71 24.79 -1.66 8.44
N ALA A 72 25.09 -0.80 7.47
CA ALA A 72 26.35 -0.83 6.71
C ALA A 72 27.34 0.26 7.16
N TRP A 73 26.97 1.06 8.16
CA TRP A 73 27.82 2.12 8.69
C TRP A 73 29.01 1.54 9.45
N ASP A 74 30.21 2.08 9.21
CA ASP A 74 31.38 1.77 10.02
C ASP A 74 31.32 2.50 11.36
N TRP A 75 30.83 1.81 12.38
CA TRP A 75 30.72 2.35 13.74
C TRP A 75 32.06 2.56 14.45
N ALA A 76 33.17 2.07 13.90
CA ALA A 76 34.51 2.37 14.40
C ALA A 76 35.04 3.71 13.86
N ASN A 77 34.45 4.24 12.78
CA ASN A 77 34.84 5.53 12.23
C ASN A 77 34.34 6.69 13.11
N THR A 78 35.29 7.41 13.70
CA THR A 78 35.04 8.60 14.53
C THR A 78 35.32 9.92 13.81
N ARG A 79 35.73 9.87 12.53
CA ARG A 79 36.06 11.05 11.74
C ARG A 79 34.81 11.61 11.05
N PRO A 80 34.71 12.94 10.86
CA PRO A 80 33.66 13.53 10.04
C PRO A 80 33.75 13.03 8.59
N GLU A 81 32.60 12.72 8.01
CA GLU A 81 32.47 12.32 6.61
C GLU A 81 31.58 13.32 5.86
N TRP A 82 31.99 13.64 4.63
CA TRP A 82 31.24 14.55 3.75
C TRP A 82 30.32 13.76 2.84
N PHE A 83 29.07 14.20 2.76
CA PHE A 83 28.06 13.62 1.86
C PHE A 83 27.54 14.68 0.92
N SER A 84 27.50 14.36 -0.37
CA SER A 84 26.87 15.20 -1.38
C SER A 84 25.35 15.17 -1.23
N LEU A 85 24.74 16.33 -1.03
CA LEU A 85 23.28 16.44 -0.98
C LEU A 85 22.67 15.96 -2.29
N GLN A 86 21.72 15.04 -2.17
CA GLN A 86 20.94 14.55 -3.31
C GLN A 86 19.63 15.33 -3.38
N PRO A 87 19.10 15.57 -4.59
CA PRO A 87 17.71 15.99 -4.70
C PRO A 87 16.83 14.94 -4.04
N ARG A 88 15.73 15.38 -3.43
CA ARG A 88 14.68 14.44 -3.04
C ARG A 88 14.10 13.94 -4.34
N MET A 89 14.58 12.78 -4.78
CA MET A 89 13.86 12.00 -5.78
C MET A 89 12.47 11.84 -5.16
N PRO A 90 11.39 12.39 -5.75
CA PRO A 90 10.09 11.86 -5.40
C PRO A 90 10.26 10.37 -5.62
N ILE A 91 10.12 9.56 -4.56
CA ILE A 91 9.92 8.12 -4.74
C ILE A 91 8.84 8.10 -5.81
N PRO A 92 9.12 7.66 -7.06
CA PRO A 92 8.10 7.63 -8.07
C PRO A 92 6.99 6.84 -7.40
N SER A 93 5.79 7.39 -7.36
CA SER A 93 4.69 6.64 -6.76
C SER A 93 4.57 5.24 -7.38
N ASP A 94 5.08 5.13 -8.62
CA ASP A 94 5.22 3.99 -9.54
C ASP A 94 6.49 3.12 -9.38
N GLY A 95 7.46 3.47 -8.53
CA GLY A 95 8.73 2.73 -8.44
C GLY A 95 8.72 1.55 -7.44
N LEU A 96 7.70 1.48 -6.58
CA LEU A 96 7.53 0.41 -5.62
C LEU A 96 6.61 -0.64 -6.23
N ALA A 97 7.14 -1.82 -6.57
CA ALA A 97 6.32 -2.93 -7.06
C ALA A 97 5.14 -3.28 -6.12
N SER A 98 5.25 -2.94 -4.82
CA SER A 98 4.15 -3.07 -3.88
C SER A 98 4.16 -2.06 -2.73
N ARG A 99 2.97 -1.67 -2.26
CA ARG A 99 2.73 -0.73 -1.13
C ARG A 99 2.11 -1.38 0.11
N GLY A 100 2.30 -2.68 0.27
CA GLY A 100 1.76 -3.48 1.38
C GLY A 100 0.99 -4.69 0.85
N SER A 101 0.28 -5.39 1.72
CA SER A 101 -0.48 -6.58 1.31
C SER A 101 -1.93 -6.51 1.76
N LEU A 102 -2.83 -7.10 0.97
CA LEU A 102 -4.23 -7.26 1.29
C LEU A 102 -4.52 -8.71 1.69
N ASN A 103 -5.15 -8.90 2.84
CA ASN A 103 -5.60 -10.18 3.36
C ASN A 103 -7.11 -10.33 3.17
N LEU A 104 -7.53 -11.37 2.46
CA LEU A 104 -8.93 -11.63 2.18
C LEU A 104 -9.20 -13.13 1.98
N ALA A 105 -10.47 -13.50 1.94
CA ALA A 105 -10.90 -14.82 1.50
C ALA A 105 -12.02 -14.71 0.45
N LEU A 106 -12.08 -15.65 -0.49
CA LEU A 106 -13.18 -15.76 -1.46
C LEU A 106 -13.84 -17.13 -1.37
N LYS A 107 -15.11 -17.19 -1.70
CA LYS A 107 -15.88 -18.42 -1.80
C LYS A 107 -16.93 -18.26 -2.89
N PHE A 108 -17.03 -19.23 -3.80
CA PHE A 108 -18.11 -19.26 -4.78
C PHE A 108 -19.16 -20.27 -4.35
N ILE A 109 -20.43 -19.84 -4.32
CA ILE A 109 -21.58 -20.68 -4.06
C ILE A 109 -22.33 -20.88 -5.38
N PRO A 110 -22.33 -22.10 -5.97
CA PRO A 110 -23.09 -22.37 -7.18
C PRO A 110 -24.60 -22.21 -6.96
N VAL A 111 -25.33 -21.89 -8.04
CA VAL A 111 -26.80 -21.87 -8.04
C VAL A 111 -27.38 -23.18 -7.49
N GLY A 112 -28.37 -23.08 -6.61
CA GLY A 112 -29.08 -24.24 -6.05
C GLY A 112 -28.22 -25.19 -5.21
N SER A 113 -27.02 -24.79 -4.80
CA SER A 113 -26.13 -25.63 -4.01
C SER A 113 -26.50 -25.67 -2.52
N GLU A 114 -27.26 -24.69 -2.05
CA GLU A 114 -27.91 -24.68 -0.75
C GLU A 114 -29.34 -25.25 -0.90
N GLY A 115 -29.79 -26.00 0.11
CA GLY A 115 -31.08 -26.71 0.06
C GLY A 115 -32.26 -25.80 -0.33
N ALA A 116 -33.32 -26.39 -0.88
CA ALA A 116 -34.48 -25.68 -1.44
C ALA A 116 -34.19 -24.81 -2.68
N GLY A 117 -33.10 -25.10 -3.40
CA GLY A 117 -32.79 -24.44 -4.68
C GLY A 117 -32.15 -23.06 -4.54
N MET A 118 -31.55 -22.78 -3.39
CA MET A 118 -30.85 -21.52 -3.11
C MET A 118 -29.33 -21.67 -3.30
N PRO A 119 -28.57 -20.59 -3.53
CA PRO A 119 -29.05 -19.31 -4.02
C PRO A 119 -29.64 -19.44 -5.44
N PRO A 120 -30.55 -18.53 -5.85
CA PRO A 120 -31.24 -18.59 -7.15
C PRO A 120 -30.30 -18.31 -8.35
N THR A 121 -29.12 -17.75 -8.08
CA THR A 121 -28.00 -17.58 -9.02
C THR A 121 -26.71 -17.92 -8.28
N GLY A 122 -25.60 -18.11 -9.00
CA GLY A 122 -24.32 -18.30 -8.34
C GLY A 122 -23.86 -17.01 -7.66
N GLU A 123 -23.27 -17.15 -6.47
CA GLU A 123 -22.82 -16.03 -5.64
C GLU A 123 -21.31 -16.10 -5.38
N LEU A 124 -20.62 -14.98 -5.62
CA LEU A 124 -19.24 -14.77 -5.21
C LEU A 124 -19.21 -14.03 -3.87
N HIS A 125 -18.82 -14.75 -2.83
CA HIS A 125 -18.63 -14.23 -1.48
C HIS A 125 -17.18 -13.81 -1.30
N ILE A 126 -16.98 -12.62 -0.77
CA ILE A 126 -15.68 -11.99 -0.58
C ILE A 126 -15.61 -11.49 0.85
N TRP A 127 -14.60 -11.92 1.60
CA TRP A 127 -14.33 -11.43 2.95
C TRP A 127 -13.02 -10.67 2.99
N VAL A 128 -13.10 -9.34 3.01
CA VAL A 128 -11.95 -8.45 3.15
C VAL A 128 -11.60 -8.33 4.63
N LYS A 129 -10.46 -8.90 5.04
CA LYS A 129 -10.07 -9.03 6.45
C LYS A 129 -9.29 -7.83 6.93
N ASP A 130 -8.07 -7.67 6.43
CA ASP A 130 -7.14 -6.64 6.85
C ASP A 130 -6.17 -6.28 5.72
N ALA A 131 -5.48 -5.14 5.84
CA ALA A 131 -4.27 -4.90 5.08
C ALA A 131 -3.08 -4.77 6.02
N ARG A 132 -1.89 -5.14 5.55
CA ARG A 132 -0.67 -5.20 6.36
C ARG A 132 0.44 -4.38 5.75
N SER A 133 1.24 -3.77 6.63
CA SER A 133 2.48 -3.08 6.27
C SER A 133 2.29 -2.03 5.17
N LEU A 134 1.21 -1.26 5.24
CA LEU A 134 0.91 -0.25 4.23
C LEU A 134 1.98 0.83 4.15
N ILE A 135 2.38 1.18 2.93
CA ILE A 135 3.31 2.26 2.65
C ILE A 135 2.51 3.48 2.18
N PRO A 136 2.36 4.53 3.02
CA PRO A 136 1.55 5.69 2.67
C PRO A 136 2.20 6.51 1.55
N LEU A 137 1.39 7.19 0.73
CA LEU A 137 1.85 8.10 -0.33
C LEU A 137 2.58 9.33 0.23
N GLN A 138 2.24 9.75 1.44
CA GLN A 138 2.83 10.87 2.15
C GLN A 138 3.18 10.45 3.59
N SER A 139 4.01 11.22 4.29
CA SER A 139 4.36 10.90 5.68
C SER A 139 3.12 10.88 6.57
N GLY A 140 2.91 9.80 7.32
CA GLY A 140 1.83 9.71 8.30
C GLY A 140 1.14 8.37 8.30
N THR A 141 -0.13 8.39 8.68
CA THR A 141 -1.01 7.22 8.72
C THR A 141 -1.93 7.20 7.51
N VAL A 142 -2.52 6.04 7.19
CA VAL A 142 -3.52 5.92 6.13
C VAL A 142 -4.91 5.88 6.73
N ASP A 143 -5.81 6.68 6.16
CA ASP A 143 -7.26 6.48 6.29
C ASP A 143 -7.70 5.56 5.15
N ALA A 144 -7.81 4.27 5.42
CA ALA A 144 -7.86 3.22 4.40
C ALA A 144 -9.29 2.70 4.16
N PHE A 145 -9.62 2.39 2.90
CA PHE A 145 -10.77 1.56 2.56
C PHE A 145 -10.50 0.79 1.27
N VAL A 146 -11.18 -0.36 1.09
CA VAL A 146 -11.08 -1.17 -0.13
C VAL A 146 -12.34 -0.96 -0.96
N GLN A 147 -12.16 -0.81 -2.27
CA GLN A 147 -13.24 -0.88 -3.27
C GLN A 147 -13.09 -2.18 -4.06
N CYS A 148 -14.22 -2.79 -4.39
CA CYS A 148 -14.29 -4.00 -5.20
C CYS A 148 -15.20 -3.78 -6.41
N TYR A 149 -14.78 -4.32 -7.54
CA TYR A 149 -15.58 -4.52 -8.74
C TYR A 149 -15.44 -5.98 -9.17
N VAL A 150 -16.48 -6.55 -9.77
CA VAL A 150 -16.39 -7.84 -10.46
C VAL A 150 -16.57 -7.57 -11.94
N LEU A 151 -15.44 -7.45 -12.64
CA LEU A 151 -15.39 -7.17 -14.06
C LEU A 151 -15.94 -8.36 -14.86
N PRO A 152 -16.64 -8.13 -15.98
CA PRO A 152 -16.65 -6.89 -16.75
C PRO A 152 -17.58 -5.78 -16.24
N ASP A 153 -18.40 -5.99 -15.20
CA ASP A 153 -19.24 -4.94 -14.65
C ASP A 153 -18.42 -3.96 -13.79
N ASP A 154 -18.03 -2.84 -14.39
CA ASP A 154 -17.36 -1.70 -13.73
C ASP A 154 -18.34 -0.56 -13.36
N SER A 155 -19.64 -0.83 -13.43
CA SER A 155 -20.66 0.18 -13.18
C SER A 155 -20.62 0.71 -11.75
N LYS A 156 -20.98 1.97 -11.55
CA LYS A 156 -21.01 2.54 -10.19
C LYS A 156 -21.98 1.81 -9.24
N ALA A 157 -22.98 1.12 -9.79
CA ALA A 157 -23.98 0.38 -9.04
C ALA A 157 -23.43 -0.96 -8.51
N SER A 158 -22.58 -1.65 -9.27
CA SER A 158 -21.95 -2.92 -8.85
C SER A 158 -20.82 -2.73 -7.84
N ARG A 159 -20.27 -1.51 -7.74
CA ARG A 159 -19.17 -1.22 -6.81
C ARG A 159 -19.57 -1.44 -5.35
N GLN A 160 -18.87 -2.35 -4.68
CA GLN A 160 -18.92 -2.49 -3.23
C GLN A 160 -17.66 -1.91 -2.57
N LYS A 161 -17.76 -1.49 -1.31
CA LYS A 161 -16.63 -0.90 -0.59
C LYS A 161 -16.73 -1.13 0.92
N THR A 162 -15.59 -1.24 1.56
CA THR A 162 -15.51 -1.29 3.03
C THR A 162 -15.78 0.08 3.64
N ARG A 163 -15.97 0.11 4.97
CA ARG A 163 -15.86 1.35 5.74
C ARG A 163 -14.41 1.86 5.73
N VAL A 164 -14.25 3.16 6.01
CA VAL A 164 -12.94 3.79 6.17
C VAL A 164 -12.39 3.49 7.57
N VAL A 165 -11.22 2.87 7.63
CA VAL A 165 -10.44 2.66 8.85
C VAL A 165 -9.41 3.78 8.93
N LYS A 166 -9.55 4.65 9.93
CA LYS A 166 -8.72 5.86 10.04
C LYS A 166 -7.38 5.56 10.71
N ARG A 167 -6.36 6.30 10.29
CA ARG A 167 -5.05 6.41 10.92
C ARG A 167 -4.34 5.09 11.23
N SER A 168 -4.36 4.14 10.29
CA SER A 168 -3.69 2.84 10.46
C SER A 168 -2.86 2.45 9.24
N LEU A 169 -1.70 1.85 9.49
CA LEU A 169 -0.91 1.16 8.44
C LEU A 169 -1.20 -0.36 8.41
N ASN A 170 -2.04 -0.84 9.34
CA ASN A 170 -2.53 -2.21 9.40
C ASN A 170 -4.06 -2.18 9.64
N PRO A 171 -4.86 -1.65 8.70
CA PRO A 171 -6.30 -1.50 8.91
C PRO A 171 -6.99 -2.86 8.96
N LEU A 172 -7.86 -3.05 9.96
CA LEU A 172 -8.77 -4.19 10.07
C LEU A 172 -10.14 -3.80 9.49
N PHE A 173 -10.55 -4.44 8.40
CA PHE A 173 -11.82 -4.17 7.73
C PHE A 173 -12.92 -5.12 8.19
N ASN A 174 -12.63 -6.43 8.24
CA ASN A 174 -13.58 -7.51 8.52
C ASN A 174 -14.95 -7.28 7.87
N HIS A 175 -14.95 -7.11 6.55
CA HIS A 175 -16.12 -6.74 5.78
C HIS A 175 -16.40 -7.79 4.71
N THR A 176 -17.65 -8.25 4.64
CA THR A 176 -18.10 -9.22 3.64
C THR A 176 -18.86 -8.51 2.53
N MET A 177 -18.53 -8.83 1.29
CA MET A 177 -19.20 -8.42 0.06
C MET A 177 -19.75 -9.67 -0.63
N VAL A 178 -20.93 -9.57 -1.23
CA VAL A 178 -21.53 -10.67 -1.99
C VAL A 178 -21.98 -10.12 -3.33
N TYR A 179 -21.52 -10.76 -4.40
CA TYR A 179 -21.97 -10.49 -5.77
C TYR A 179 -22.77 -11.70 -6.25
N ASP A 180 -23.95 -11.48 -6.81
CA ASP A 180 -24.83 -12.51 -7.34
C ASP A 180 -24.91 -12.44 -8.87
N GLY A 181 -25.68 -13.33 -9.48
CA GLY A 181 -25.94 -13.32 -10.93
C GLY A 181 -24.96 -14.12 -11.78
N PHE A 182 -24.06 -14.92 -11.18
CA PHE A 182 -23.07 -15.69 -11.93
C PHE A 182 -23.53 -17.11 -12.25
N GLN A 183 -23.22 -17.58 -13.45
CA GLN A 183 -23.02 -19.00 -13.71
C GLN A 183 -21.55 -19.37 -13.47
N ALA A 184 -21.28 -20.65 -13.21
CA ALA A 184 -19.90 -21.12 -12.98
C ALA A 184 -18.95 -20.82 -14.15
N LYS A 185 -19.48 -20.82 -15.39
CA LYS A 185 -18.71 -20.47 -16.59
C LYS A 185 -18.34 -18.99 -16.65
N ASP A 186 -19.17 -18.11 -16.09
CA ASP A 186 -18.97 -16.67 -16.14
C ASP A 186 -17.76 -16.27 -15.28
N LEU A 187 -17.44 -17.04 -14.23
CA LEU A 187 -16.25 -16.83 -13.41
C LEU A 187 -14.93 -17.08 -14.15
N ALA A 188 -14.94 -17.89 -15.22
CA ALA A 188 -13.76 -18.05 -16.06
C ALA A 188 -13.45 -16.78 -16.86
N GLU A 189 -14.48 -15.97 -17.12
CA GLU A 189 -14.43 -14.74 -17.90
C GLU A 189 -14.39 -13.48 -17.01
N ALA A 190 -14.51 -13.63 -15.70
CA ALA A 190 -14.60 -12.53 -14.74
C ALA A 190 -13.29 -12.25 -14.01
N CYS A 191 -13.19 -11.03 -13.48
CA CYS A 191 -12.06 -10.60 -12.64
C CYS A 191 -12.57 -9.84 -11.41
N ALA A 192 -12.23 -10.31 -10.21
CA ALA A 192 -12.46 -9.55 -9.00
C ALA A 192 -11.31 -8.54 -8.79
N GLU A 193 -11.59 -7.26 -9.05
CA GLU A 193 -10.64 -6.16 -8.88
C GLU A 193 -10.82 -5.53 -7.50
N PHE A 194 -9.74 -5.53 -6.71
CA PHE A 194 -9.67 -4.86 -5.41
C PHE A 194 -8.71 -3.69 -5.47
N THR A 195 -9.17 -2.51 -5.11
CA THR A 195 -8.32 -1.32 -5.00
C THR A 195 -8.35 -0.77 -3.57
N LEU A 196 -7.17 -0.58 -2.99
CA LEU A 196 -7.01 0.04 -1.68
C LEU A 196 -6.81 1.54 -1.84
N TRP A 197 -7.56 2.34 -1.09
CA TRP A 197 -7.56 3.79 -1.19
C TRP A 197 -7.22 4.45 0.14
N HIS A 198 -6.47 5.54 0.05
CA HIS A 198 -6.36 6.54 1.09
C HIS A 198 -7.44 7.63 0.90
N HIS A 199 -8.26 7.84 1.92
CA HIS A 199 -9.29 8.90 1.96
C HIS A 199 -8.72 10.18 2.58
N GLU A 200 -8.84 11.30 1.87
CA GLU A 200 -8.54 12.65 2.34
C GLU A 200 -9.83 13.48 2.43
N ALA A 201 -9.79 14.66 3.06
CA ALA A 201 -10.98 15.49 3.28
C ALA A 201 -11.77 15.84 2.00
N PHE A 202 -11.09 15.96 0.85
CA PHE A 202 -11.68 16.34 -0.43
C PHE A 202 -11.20 15.50 -1.61
N SER A 203 -10.46 14.42 -1.35
CA SER A 203 -9.86 13.59 -2.38
C SER A 203 -9.72 12.16 -1.91
N LYS A 204 -9.46 11.25 -2.84
CA LYS A 204 -8.99 9.91 -2.52
C LYS A 204 -7.84 9.56 -3.46
N ARG A 205 -6.86 8.82 -2.95
CA ARG A 205 -5.71 8.36 -3.72
C ARG A 205 -5.57 6.85 -3.61
N GLN A 206 -5.34 6.18 -4.72
CA GLN A 206 -5.13 4.74 -4.74
C GLN A 206 -3.73 4.42 -4.19
N LEU A 207 -3.65 3.45 -3.28
CA LEU A 207 -2.39 2.91 -2.76
C LEU A 207 -1.93 1.67 -3.51
N GLY A 208 -2.81 1.04 -4.26
CA GLY A 208 -2.53 -0.14 -5.06
C GLY A 208 -3.76 -1.03 -5.12
N GLY A 209 -3.62 -2.17 -5.78
CA GLY A 209 -4.70 -3.14 -5.93
C GLY A 209 -4.22 -4.53 -6.26
N ILE A 210 -5.16 -5.45 -6.31
CA ILE A 210 -4.97 -6.82 -6.81
C ILE A 210 -6.12 -7.15 -7.75
N ARG A 211 -5.88 -8.07 -8.68
CA ARG A 211 -6.89 -8.55 -9.62
C ARG A 211 -6.89 -10.06 -9.60
N LEU A 212 -8.01 -10.67 -9.23
CA LEU A 212 -8.12 -12.12 -9.16
C LEU A 212 -8.94 -12.62 -10.34
N SER A 213 -8.28 -13.34 -11.24
CA SER A 213 -8.85 -13.90 -12.46
C SER A 213 -7.99 -15.06 -12.96
N LEU A 214 -8.37 -15.69 -14.08
CA LEU A 214 -7.53 -16.68 -14.75
C LEU A 214 -6.33 -16.07 -15.49
N GLY A 215 -6.23 -14.74 -15.62
CA GLY A 215 -5.08 -14.07 -16.23
C GLY A 215 -4.88 -14.36 -17.72
N THR A 216 -5.95 -14.62 -18.45
CA THR A 216 -5.94 -15.03 -19.87
C THR A 216 -5.61 -13.90 -20.84
N GLY A 217 -5.65 -12.64 -20.39
CA GLY A 217 -5.56 -11.46 -21.25
C GLY A 217 -6.79 -11.21 -22.13
N SER A 218 -7.83 -12.03 -22.00
CA SER A 218 -9.07 -11.94 -22.78
C SER A 218 -10.30 -12.34 -21.97
N SER A 219 -11.45 -11.76 -22.30
CA SER A 219 -12.75 -12.09 -21.71
C SER A 219 -13.81 -12.10 -22.81
N TYR A 220 -14.64 -13.14 -22.85
CA TYR A 220 -15.66 -13.39 -23.88
C TYR A 220 -15.10 -13.30 -25.31
N GLY A 221 -13.88 -13.81 -25.50
CA GLY A 221 -13.19 -13.82 -26.79
C GLY A 221 -12.57 -12.48 -27.21
N LEU A 222 -12.65 -11.43 -26.38
CA LEU A 222 -12.08 -10.11 -26.65
C LEU A 222 -10.84 -9.87 -25.77
N PRO A 223 -9.74 -9.32 -26.31
CA PRO A 223 -8.59 -8.90 -25.50
C PRO A 223 -8.97 -7.81 -24.49
N VAL A 224 -8.54 -7.95 -23.24
CA VAL A 224 -8.84 -7.00 -22.16
C VAL A 224 -7.64 -6.78 -21.24
N GLY A 225 -7.45 -5.54 -20.79
CA GLY A 225 -6.30 -5.16 -19.94
C GLY A 225 -6.42 -5.52 -18.46
N TRP A 226 -7.57 -6.07 -18.03
CA TRP A 226 -7.86 -6.39 -16.63
C TRP A 226 -7.81 -7.89 -16.32
N MET A 227 -7.61 -8.74 -17.33
CA MET A 227 -7.25 -10.16 -17.16
C MET A 227 -5.72 -10.32 -17.08
N ASP A 228 -5.08 -9.50 -16.25
CA ASP A 228 -3.62 -9.37 -16.11
C ASP A 228 -3.09 -9.96 -14.78
N SER A 229 -3.85 -10.85 -14.15
CA SER A 229 -3.51 -11.42 -12.85
C SER A 229 -2.11 -12.05 -12.81
N THR A 230 -1.35 -11.86 -11.73
CA THR A 230 -0.06 -12.55 -11.49
C THR A 230 -0.24 -14.03 -11.22
N ALA A 231 0.85 -14.81 -11.16
CA ALA A 231 0.79 -16.24 -10.89
C ALA A 231 0.13 -16.56 -9.53
N GLU A 232 0.39 -15.76 -8.49
CA GLU A 232 -0.19 -15.89 -7.17
C GLU A 232 -1.69 -15.53 -7.18
N GLU A 233 -2.06 -14.43 -7.84
CA GLU A 233 -3.45 -14.01 -8.02
C GLU A 233 -4.26 -15.08 -8.79
N GLN A 234 -3.69 -15.64 -9.86
CA GLN A 234 -4.29 -16.73 -10.63
C GLN A 234 -4.44 -18.01 -9.81
N SER A 235 -3.47 -18.33 -8.94
CA SER A 235 -3.55 -19.50 -8.07
C SER A 235 -4.76 -19.43 -7.15
N VAL A 236 -5.04 -18.27 -6.56
CA VAL A 236 -6.22 -18.05 -5.71
C VAL A 236 -7.51 -18.26 -6.50
N TRP A 237 -7.61 -17.68 -7.70
CA TRP A 237 -8.81 -17.81 -8.54
C TRP A 237 -9.03 -19.25 -9.04
N ARG A 238 -7.97 -19.98 -9.38
CA ARG A 238 -8.08 -21.40 -9.75
C ARG A 238 -8.58 -22.25 -8.59
N GLN A 239 -8.08 -22.02 -7.37
CA GLN A 239 -8.55 -22.76 -6.19
C GLN A 239 -10.02 -22.47 -5.90
N LEU A 240 -10.47 -21.23 -6.08
CA LEU A 240 -11.87 -20.83 -5.95
C LEU A 240 -12.78 -21.65 -6.89
N LEU A 241 -12.37 -21.80 -8.15
CA LEU A 241 -13.10 -22.57 -9.15
C LEU A 241 -13.09 -24.08 -8.89
N GLN A 242 -11.98 -24.61 -8.37
CA GLN A 242 -11.82 -26.04 -8.08
C GLN A 242 -12.53 -26.48 -6.80
N GLN A 243 -12.79 -25.55 -5.88
CA GLN A 243 -13.35 -25.85 -4.55
C GLN A 243 -14.59 -24.99 -4.25
N PRO A 244 -15.68 -25.11 -5.03
CA PRO A 244 -16.91 -24.38 -4.75
C PRO A 244 -17.43 -24.71 -3.33
N GLY A 245 -18.04 -23.72 -2.68
CA GLY A 245 -18.52 -23.82 -1.31
C GLY A 245 -17.45 -23.63 -0.23
N ARG A 246 -16.16 -23.60 -0.57
CA ARG A 246 -15.06 -23.42 0.39
C ARG A 246 -14.43 -22.04 0.32
N TRP A 247 -13.99 -21.55 1.48
CA TRP A 247 -13.20 -20.33 1.57
C TRP A 247 -11.76 -20.59 1.11
N VAL A 248 -11.31 -19.79 0.16
CA VAL A 248 -9.92 -19.72 -0.30
C VAL A 248 -9.31 -18.45 0.28
N GLU A 249 -8.30 -18.63 1.10
CA GLU A 249 -7.58 -17.57 1.82
C GLU A 249 -6.45 -16.99 0.96
N ALA A 250 -6.24 -15.68 1.02
CA ALA A 250 -5.22 -14.99 0.23
C ALA A 250 -4.60 -13.81 1.00
N LEU A 251 -3.26 -13.76 1.02
CA LEU A 251 -2.48 -12.59 1.42
C LEU A 251 -1.61 -12.18 0.23
N LEU A 252 -2.00 -11.11 -0.47
CA LEU A 252 -1.40 -10.75 -1.75
C LEU A 252 -0.80 -9.33 -1.71
N PRO A 253 0.35 -9.10 -2.37
CA PRO A 253 0.95 -7.78 -2.47
C PRO A 253 0.07 -6.84 -3.30
N LEU A 254 -0.14 -5.62 -2.81
CA LEU A 254 -0.83 -4.56 -3.55
C LEU A 254 0.07 -4.06 -4.66
N ARG A 255 -0.30 -4.31 -5.92
CA ARG A 255 0.39 -3.79 -7.11
C ARG A 255 0.11 -2.29 -7.25
N THR A 256 1.10 -1.51 -7.66
CA THR A 256 0.99 -0.05 -7.84
C THR A 256 0.82 0.34 -9.29
#